data_AF-A0AA95IXE5-F1
#
_entry.id   AF-A0AA95IXE5-F1
#
_cell.length_a   1.000
_cell.length_b   1.000
_cell.length_c   1.000
_cell.angle_alpha   90.00
_cell.angle_beta   90.00
_cell.angle_gamma   90.00
#
_symmetry.space_group_name_H-M   'P 1'
#
loop_
_entity.id
_entity.type
_entity.pdbx_description
1 polymer ?
#
loop_
_entity_poly.entity_id
_entity_poly.type
_entity_poly.pdbx_seq_one_letter_code
_entity_poly.pdbx_strand_id
1 'polypeptide(L)'
;MAQYSLERKQAILNKLLSPELISIAQLARDEHIAEQTLYNWRHQATRQGKAVPTNSKTQELSPETKLTIIIDTAKLNETELAEYCRNKGLYPEQIAQWKTQTLTGFSTSEQQTSLNRKQQQADQKQIKQLKQEIKRKDKALAEAAAILILRKKLDTLWGEDEDE
;
A
#
# COMPACT_ATOMS: atom_id res chain seq x y z
N MET A 1 -0.14 -30.74 19.40
CA MET A 1 -0.97 -30.05 18.38
C MET A 1 -2.03 -31.03 17.93
N ALA A 2 -3.32 -30.65 17.96
CA ALA A 2 -4.38 -31.52 17.47
C ALA A 2 -4.17 -31.79 15.97
N GLN A 3 -3.99 -33.05 15.61
CA GLN A 3 -3.68 -33.47 14.24
C GLN A 3 -5.01 -33.73 13.53
N TYR A 4 -5.53 -32.71 12.85
CA TYR A 4 -6.75 -32.83 12.07
C TYR A 4 -6.47 -33.59 10.77
N SER A 5 -7.37 -34.51 10.39
CA SER A 5 -7.27 -35.22 9.12
C SER A 5 -7.30 -34.25 7.93
N LEU A 6 -6.60 -34.60 6.85
CA LEU A 6 -6.50 -33.75 5.66
C LEU A 6 -7.90 -33.48 5.06
N GLU A 7 -8.76 -34.50 5.05
CA GLU A 7 -10.15 -34.43 4.59
C GLU A 7 -10.98 -33.43 5.40
N ARG A 8 -10.86 -33.46 6.73
CA ARG A 8 -11.58 -32.53 7.62
C ARG A 8 -11.10 -31.10 7.42
N LYS A 9 -9.79 -30.88 7.30
CA LYS A 9 -9.22 -29.56 6.98
C LYS A 9 -9.75 -29.01 5.65
N GLN A 10 -9.83 -29.86 4.62
CA GLN A 10 -10.33 -29.46 3.30
C GLN A 10 -11.82 -29.14 3.32
N ALA A 11 -12.65 -29.94 4.00
CA ALA A 11 -14.09 -29.67 4.12
C ALA A 11 -14.36 -28.32 4.80
N ILE A 12 -13.63 -28.01 5.87
CA ILE A 12 -13.76 -26.75 6.61
C ILE A 12 -13.25 -25.57 5.78
N LEU A 13 -12.13 -25.75 5.05
CA LEU A 13 -11.65 -24.74 4.11
C LEU A 13 -12.66 -24.48 2.99
N ASN A 14 -13.33 -25.49 2.45
CA ASN A 14 -14.38 -25.31 1.46
C ASN A 14 -15.57 -24.52 2.02
N LYS A 15 -15.95 -24.76 3.29
CA LYS A 15 -16.97 -23.93 3.99
C LYS A 15 -16.50 -22.48 4.19
N LEU A 16 -15.23 -22.26 4.54
CA LEU A 16 -14.63 -20.91 4.68
C LEU A 16 -14.47 -20.18 3.34
N LEU A 17 -14.33 -20.92 2.24
CA LEU A 17 -14.21 -20.42 0.87
C LEU A 17 -15.58 -20.28 0.18
N SER A 18 -16.66 -20.72 0.84
CA SER A 18 -18.01 -20.63 0.32
C SER A 18 -18.41 -19.17 0.12
N PRO A 19 -19.20 -18.85 -0.93
CA PRO A 19 -19.74 -17.50 -1.13
C PRO A 19 -20.63 -17.04 0.02
N GLU A 20 -21.21 -17.97 0.80
CA GLU A 20 -21.89 -17.65 2.06
C GLU A 20 -20.85 -17.31 3.13
N LEU A 21 -20.86 -16.05 3.58
CA LEU A 21 -19.94 -15.52 4.59
C LEU A 21 -20.26 -16.10 5.97
N ILE A 22 -19.79 -17.31 6.26
CA ILE A 22 -19.88 -17.89 7.60
C ILE A 22 -18.80 -17.26 8.49
N SER A 23 -19.20 -16.72 9.64
CA SER A 23 -18.26 -16.19 10.62
C SER A 23 -17.36 -17.29 11.18
N ILE A 24 -16.06 -17.00 11.34
CA ILE A 24 -15.09 -17.94 11.94
C ILE A 24 -15.54 -18.37 13.34
N ALA A 25 -16.14 -17.46 14.11
CA ALA A 25 -16.65 -17.76 15.45
C ALA A 25 -17.89 -18.67 15.45
N GLN A 26 -18.67 -18.68 14.37
CA GLN A 26 -19.78 -19.61 14.20
C GLN A 26 -19.25 -20.99 13.76
N LEU A 27 -18.35 -21.02 12.78
CA LEU A 27 -17.74 -22.25 12.32
C LEU A 27 -16.92 -22.96 13.41
N ALA A 28 -16.26 -22.21 14.29
CA ALA A 28 -15.55 -22.74 15.46
C ALA A 28 -16.48 -23.49 16.41
N ARG A 29 -17.68 -22.94 16.64
CA ARG A 29 -18.72 -23.57 17.47
C ARG A 29 -19.30 -24.80 16.80
N ASP A 30 -19.64 -24.71 15.52
CA ASP A 30 -20.29 -25.80 14.79
C ASP A 30 -19.35 -27.01 14.62
N GLU A 31 -18.09 -26.76 14.27
CA GLU A 31 -17.09 -27.81 13.98
C GLU A 31 -16.26 -28.22 15.21
N HIS A 32 -16.47 -27.56 16.35
CA HIS A 32 -15.75 -27.77 17.62
C HIS A 32 -14.22 -27.63 17.44
N ILE A 33 -13.80 -26.54 16.82
CA ILE A 33 -12.39 -26.22 16.54
C ILE A 33 -12.06 -24.86 17.13
N ALA A 34 -10.87 -24.75 17.73
CA ALA A 34 -10.40 -23.47 18.26
C ALA A 34 -10.34 -22.41 17.14
N GLU A 35 -10.87 -21.22 17.42
CA GLU A 35 -10.89 -20.11 16.45
C GLU A 35 -9.51 -19.81 15.87
N GLN A 36 -8.47 -19.87 16.71
CA GLN A 36 -7.07 -19.67 16.31
C GLN A 36 -6.63 -20.63 15.20
N THR A 37 -7.08 -21.88 15.23
CA THR A 37 -6.76 -22.88 14.19
C THR A 37 -7.39 -22.51 12.85
N LEU A 38 -8.64 -22.03 12.87
CA LEU A 38 -9.35 -21.57 11.68
C LEU A 38 -8.70 -20.31 11.09
N TYR A 39 -8.29 -19.35 11.93
CA TYR A 39 -7.51 -18.19 11.49
C TYR A 39 -6.20 -18.61 10.83
N ASN A 40 -5.45 -19.53 11.45
CA ASN A 40 -4.19 -20.03 10.89
C ASN A 40 -4.39 -20.72 9.54
N TRP A 41 -5.43 -21.55 9.39
CA TRP A 41 -5.74 -22.21 8.12
C TRP A 41 -6.17 -21.22 7.04
N ARG A 42 -6.93 -20.18 7.38
CA ARG A 42 -7.29 -19.09 6.48
C ARG A 42 -6.07 -18.31 6.00
N HIS A 43 -5.19 -17.91 6.92
CA HIS A 43 -3.94 -17.22 6.55
C HIS A 43 -3.05 -18.09 5.67
N GLN A 44 -2.97 -19.39 5.95
CA GLN A 44 -2.24 -20.34 5.12
C GLN A 44 -2.86 -20.48 3.72
N ALA A 45 -4.19 -20.57 3.61
CA ALA A 45 -4.89 -20.64 2.33
C ALA A 45 -4.71 -19.35 1.50
N THR A 46 -4.74 -18.18 2.15
CA THR A 46 -4.50 -16.87 1.52
C THR A 46 -3.07 -16.78 0.97
N ARG A 47 -2.07 -17.23 1.75
CA ARG A 47 -0.66 -17.33 1.30
C ARG A 47 -0.46 -18.31 0.14
N GLN A 48 -1.30 -19.32 0.02
CA GLN A 48 -1.28 -20.30 -1.07
C GLN A 48 -2.08 -19.83 -2.31
N GLY A 49 -2.53 -18.57 -2.34
CA GLY A 49 -3.23 -17.99 -3.49
C GLY A 49 -4.69 -18.41 -3.62
N LYS A 50 -5.26 -19.13 -2.65
CA LYS A 50 -6.70 -19.40 -2.60
C LYS A 50 -7.38 -18.17 -2.02
N ALA A 51 -8.10 -17.43 -2.86
CA ALA A 51 -8.82 -16.22 -2.47
C ALA A 51 -9.89 -16.57 -1.42
N VAL A 52 -9.58 -16.35 -0.14
CA VAL A 52 -10.56 -16.52 0.93
C VAL A 52 -11.42 -15.26 0.97
N PRO A 53 -12.76 -15.37 0.83
CA PRO A 53 -13.66 -14.25 1.01
C PRO A 53 -13.42 -13.69 2.40
N THR A 54 -12.83 -12.50 2.50
CA THR A 54 -12.61 -11.85 3.78
C THR A 54 -13.39 -10.57 3.84
N ASN A 55 -13.74 -10.14 5.05
CA ASN A 55 -14.48 -8.89 5.25
C ASN A 55 -13.71 -7.68 4.67
N SER A 56 -12.44 -7.90 4.27
CA SER A 56 -11.64 -7.01 3.43
C SER A 56 -12.18 -6.80 2.01
N LYS A 57 -13.23 -7.51 1.56
CA LYS A 57 -13.92 -7.16 0.30
C LYS A 57 -14.38 -5.70 0.31
N THR A 58 -14.57 -5.10 1.48
CA THR A 58 -14.86 -3.67 1.65
C THR A 58 -13.66 -2.75 1.43
N GLN A 59 -12.42 -3.22 1.65
CA GLN A 59 -11.20 -2.46 1.35
C GLN A 59 -10.91 -2.43 -0.16
N GLU A 60 -11.26 -3.49 -0.90
CA GLU A 60 -11.02 -3.62 -2.34
C GLU A 60 -12.12 -2.99 -3.23
N LEU A 61 -13.16 -2.40 -2.66
CA LEU A 61 -14.19 -1.73 -3.47
C LEU A 61 -13.60 -0.51 -4.21
N SER A 62 -13.86 -0.45 -5.51
CA SER A 62 -13.53 0.70 -6.36
C SER A 62 -14.07 2.00 -5.75
N PRO A 63 -13.34 3.13 -5.84
CA PRO A 63 -13.84 4.44 -5.41
C PRO A 63 -15.20 4.79 -6.00
N GLU A 64 -15.45 4.39 -7.25
CA GLU A 64 -16.73 4.59 -7.94
C GLU A 64 -17.86 3.83 -7.24
N THR A 65 -17.63 2.57 -6.88
CA THR A 65 -18.60 1.74 -6.17
C THR A 65 -18.87 2.28 -4.76
N LYS A 66 -17.82 2.76 -4.06
CA LYS A 66 -17.98 3.42 -2.76
C LYS A 66 -18.85 4.66 -2.87
N LEU A 67 -18.66 5.46 -3.91
CA LEU A 67 -19.49 6.64 -4.16
C LEU A 67 -20.95 6.26 -4.43
N THR A 68 -21.22 5.27 -5.29
CA THR A 68 -22.60 4.80 -5.54
C THR A 68 -23.28 4.35 -4.26
N ILE A 69 -22.59 3.57 -3.42
CA ILE A 69 -23.11 3.12 -2.13
C ILE A 69 -23.44 4.32 -1.22
N ILE A 70 -22.57 5.34 -1.17
CA ILE A 70 -22.82 6.55 -0.37
C ILE A 70 -24.05 7.30 -0.88
N ILE A 71 -24.24 7.39 -2.20
CA ILE A 71 -25.39 8.04 -2.82
C ILE A 71 -26.68 7.28 -2.53
N ASP A 72 -26.67 5.95 -2.72
CA ASP A 72 -27.83 5.09 -2.47
C ASP A 72 -28.24 5.14 -0.99
N THR A 73 -27.26 5.15 -0.08
CA THR A 73 -27.47 5.22 1.37
C THR A 73 -27.68 6.64 1.90
N ALA A 74 -27.75 7.66 1.03
CA ALA A 74 -28.01 9.03 1.45
C ALA A 74 -29.49 9.26 1.80
N LYS A 75 -30.40 8.49 1.20
CA LYS A 75 -31.87 8.63 1.39
C LYS A 75 -32.49 7.59 2.31
N LEU A 76 -31.72 6.59 2.74
CA LEU A 76 -32.21 5.47 3.54
C LEU A 76 -32.24 5.82 5.03
N ASN A 77 -33.26 5.35 5.73
CA ASN A 77 -33.33 5.40 7.19
C ASN A 77 -32.39 4.38 7.84
N GLU A 78 -32.13 4.48 9.15
CA GLU A 78 -31.19 3.59 9.86
C GLU A 78 -31.54 2.10 9.73
N THR A 79 -32.83 1.77 9.74
CA THR A 79 -33.33 0.40 9.56
C THR A 79 -33.05 -0.13 8.16
N GLU A 80 -33.36 0.68 7.14
CA GLU A 80 -33.15 0.36 5.72
C GLU A 80 -31.65 0.29 5.39
N LEU A 81 -30.84 1.14 6.02
CA LEU A 81 -29.39 1.13 5.91
C LEU A 81 -28.82 -0.17 6.50
N ALA A 82 -29.32 -0.62 7.66
CA ALA A 82 -28.88 -1.87 8.26
C ALA A 82 -29.25 -3.09 7.37
N GLU A 83 -30.42 -3.09 6.75
CA GLU A 83 -30.84 -4.11 5.78
C GLU A 83 -29.98 -4.08 4.50
N TYR A 84 -29.74 -2.89 3.95
CA TYR A 84 -28.88 -2.68 2.81
C TYR A 84 -27.45 -3.19 3.08
N CYS A 85 -26.91 -2.86 4.25
CA CYS A 85 -25.63 -3.32 4.74
C CYS A 85 -25.57 -4.86 4.85
N ARG A 86 -26.60 -5.51 5.40
CA ARG A 86 -26.68 -6.98 5.46
C ARG A 86 -26.69 -7.61 4.07
N ASN A 87 -27.46 -7.06 3.14
CA ASN A 87 -27.56 -7.57 1.76
C ASN A 87 -26.27 -7.41 0.97
N LYS A 88 -25.52 -6.33 1.22
CA LYS A 88 -24.25 -6.03 0.52
C LYS A 88 -23.00 -6.54 1.25
N GLY A 89 -23.14 -7.09 2.45
CA GLY A 89 -22.01 -7.50 3.29
C GLY A 89 -21.16 -6.32 3.77
N LEU A 90 -21.80 -5.18 4.06
CA LEU A 90 -21.18 -3.94 4.52
C LEU A 90 -21.58 -3.63 5.96
N TYR A 91 -20.81 -2.78 6.63
CA TYR A 91 -21.15 -2.26 7.95
C TYR A 91 -21.54 -0.78 7.88
N PRO A 92 -22.55 -0.33 8.64
CA PRO A 92 -22.94 1.08 8.71
C PRO A 92 -21.77 2.02 9.03
N GLU A 93 -20.88 1.59 9.93
CA GLU A 93 -19.69 2.32 10.32
C GLU A 93 -18.74 2.59 9.15
N GLN A 94 -18.63 1.67 8.20
CA GLN A 94 -17.77 1.83 7.03
C GLN A 94 -18.32 2.89 6.08
N ILE A 95 -19.63 2.93 5.89
CA ILE A 95 -20.30 3.95 5.07
C ILE A 95 -20.12 5.32 5.72
N ALA A 96 -20.27 5.41 7.05
CA ALA A 96 -20.02 6.64 7.80
C ALA A 96 -18.56 7.11 7.67
N GLN A 97 -17.59 6.19 7.76
CA GLN A 97 -16.18 6.49 7.51
C GLN A 97 -15.92 6.97 6.09
N TRP A 98 -16.53 6.37 5.08
CA TRP A 98 -16.35 6.85 3.70
C TRP A 98 -16.98 8.22 3.49
N LYS A 99 -18.14 8.50 4.09
CA LYS A 99 -18.76 9.84 4.07
C LYS A 99 -17.86 10.91 4.69
N THR A 100 -17.21 10.62 5.82
CA THR A 100 -16.27 11.57 6.45
C THR A 100 -14.99 11.72 5.65
N GLN A 101 -14.46 10.64 5.08
CA GLN A 101 -13.29 10.68 4.21
C GLN A 101 -13.53 11.49 2.93
N THR A 102 -14.70 11.37 2.30
CA THR A 102 -15.02 12.17 1.11
C THR A 102 -15.13 13.65 1.44
N LEU A 103 -15.86 14.02 2.50
CA LEU A 103 -15.96 15.42 2.97
C LEU A 103 -14.59 16.02 3.33
N THR A 104 -13.76 15.24 4.02
CA THR A 104 -12.38 15.64 4.36
C THR A 104 -11.53 15.80 3.09
N GLY A 105 -11.64 14.87 2.15
CA GLY A 105 -10.94 14.91 0.86
C GLY A 105 -11.29 16.14 0.04
N PHE A 106 -12.57 16.54 -0.02
CA PHE A 106 -12.99 17.79 -0.68
C PHE A 106 -12.37 19.04 -0.04
N SER A 107 -12.41 19.13 1.29
CA SER A 107 -11.85 20.28 2.03
C SER A 107 -10.33 20.35 1.94
N THR A 108 -9.68 19.19 1.95
CA THR A 108 -8.23 19.05 2.02
C THR A 108 -7.58 19.17 0.63
N SER A 109 -8.27 18.76 -0.44
CA SER A 109 -7.74 18.76 -1.81
C SER A 109 -7.27 20.15 -2.26
N GLU A 110 -8.05 21.20 -2.04
CA GLU A 110 -7.68 22.56 -2.48
C GLU A 110 -6.50 23.13 -1.68
N GLN A 111 -6.47 22.89 -0.37
CA GLN A 111 -5.39 23.37 0.50
C GLN A 111 -4.09 22.59 0.26
N GLN A 112 -4.15 21.26 0.15
CA GLN A 112 -2.98 20.42 -0.10
C GLN A 112 -2.43 20.57 -1.50
N THR A 113 -3.26 20.76 -2.53
CA THR A 113 -2.75 20.95 -3.91
C THR A 113 -1.96 22.24 -4.04
N SER A 114 -2.41 23.34 -3.42
CA SER A 114 -1.69 24.62 -3.47
C SER A 114 -0.36 24.57 -2.70
N LEU A 115 -0.33 23.93 -1.52
CA LEU A 115 0.88 23.75 -0.72
C LEU A 115 1.87 22.80 -1.40
N ASN A 116 1.41 21.65 -1.89
CA ASN A 116 2.25 20.71 -2.64
C ASN A 116 2.85 21.35 -3.88
N ARG A 117 2.08 22.17 -4.61
CA ARG A 117 2.60 22.87 -5.80
C ARG A 117 3.70 23.86 -5.45
N LYS A 118 3.57 24.61 -4.35
CA LYS A 118 4.62 25.52 -3.88
C LYS A 118 5.87 24.75 -3.45
N GLN A 119 5.70 23.64 -2.74
CA GLN A 119 6.80 22.80 -2.30
C GLN A 119 7.54 22.16 -3.48
N GLN A 120 6.80 21.58 -4.44
CA GLN A 120 7.38 21.05 -5.66
C GLN A 120 8.18 22.09 -6.46
N GLN A 121 7.71 23.34 -6.52
CA GLN A 121 8.46 24.41 -7.17
C GLN A 121 9.75 24.77 -6.42
N ALA A 122 9.72 24.80 -5.09
CA ALA A 122 10.91 25.03 -4.27
C ALA A 122 11.93 23.90 -4.47
N ASP A 123 11.48 22.65 -4.39
CA ASP A 123 12.32 21.47 -4.58
C ASP A 123 12.94 21.43 -5.98
N GLN A 124 12.15 21.74 -7.02
CA GLN A 124 12.68 21.82 -8.39
C GLN A 124 13.76 22.88 -8.55
N LYS A 125 13.65 24.02 -7.86
CA LYS A 125 14.68 25.06 -7.88
C LYS A 125 15.95 24.58 -7.18
N GLN A 126 15.82 23.94 -6.01
CA GLN A 126 16.96 23.38 -5.29
C GLN A 126 17.66 22.29 -6.10
N ILE A 127 16.91 21.38 -6.71
CA ILE A 127 17.46 20.34 -7.58
C ILE A 127 18.25 20.95 -8.74
N LYS A 128 17.74 22.01 -9.37
CA LYS A 128 18.47 22.70 -10.46
C LYS A 128 19.77 23.34 -9.97
N GLN A 129 19.73 24.01 -8.81
CA GLN A 129 20.91 24.63 -8.20
C GLN A 129 21.97 23.59 -7.86
N LEU A 130 21.58 22.52 -7.16
CA LEU A 130 22.48 21.41 -6.79
C LEU A 130 23.08 20.75 -8.03
N LYS A 131 22.29 20.51 -9.09
CA LYS A 131 22.81 19.97 -10.36
C LYS A 131 23.84 20.90 -11.02
N GLN A 132 23.66 22.21 -10.95
CA GLN A 132 24.65 23.16 -11.49
C GLN A 132 25.94 23.16 -10.65
N GLU A 133 25.81 23.09 -9.33
CA GLU A 133 26.97 23.04 -8.45
C GLU A 133 27.80 21.76 -8.64
N ILE A 134 27.13 20.61 -8.78
CA ILE A 134 27.76 19.34 -9.14
C ILE A 134 28.54 19.48 -10.45
N LYS A 135 27.91 20.01 -11.51
CA LYS A 135 28.61 20.21 -12.80
C LYS A 135 29.84 21.12 -12.69
N ARG A 136 29.78 22.17 -11.87
CA ARG A 136 30.93 23.07 -11.65
C ARG A 136 32.05 22.35 -10.90
N LYS A 137 31.71 21.58 -9.86
CA LYS A 137 32.66 20.77 -9.08
C LYS A 137 33.29 19.67 -9.94
N ASP A 138 32.51 18.96 -10.73
CA ASP A 138 33.02 17.94 -11.65
C ASP A 138 33.96 18.53 -12.70
N LYS A 139 33.66 19.72 -13.23
CA LYS A 139 34.54 20.44 -14.16
C LYS A 139 35.87 20.80 -13.51
N ALA A 140 35.84 21.39 -12.31
CA ALA A 140 37.05 21.74 -11.57
C ALA A 140 37.89 20.49 -11.20
N LEU A 141 37.22 19.39 -10.84
CA LEU A 141 37.86 18.11 -10.56
C LEU A 141 38.52 17.55 -11.83
N ALA A 142 37.85 17.60 -12.98
CA ALA A 142 38.40 17.18 -14.26
C ALA A 142 39.61 18.04 -14.68
N GLU A 143 39.56 19.35 -14.47
CA GLU A 143 40.70 20.25 -14.71
C GLU A 143 41.89 19.91 -13.80
N ALA A 144 41.66 19.68 -12.50
CA ALA A 144 42.71 19.25 -11.57
C ALA A 144 43.32 17.89 -11.96
N ALA A 145 42.48 16.92 -12.34
CA ALA A 145 42.93 15.63 -12.83
C ALA A 145 43.77 15.77 -14.12
N ALA A 146 43.38 16.64 -15.05
CA ALA A 146 44.14 16.91 -16.26
C ALA A 146 45.53 17.50 -15.94
N ILE A 147 45.61 18.43 -14.99
CA ILE A 147 46.90 19.01 -14.54
C ILE A 147 47.79 17.91 -13.95
N LEU A 148 47.25 17.04 -13.09
CA LEU A 148 48.01 15.93 -12.50
C LEU A 148 48.54 14.96 -13.57
N ILE A 149 47.72 14.63 -14.56
CA ILE A 149 48.12 13.74 -15.66
C ILE A 149 49.21 14.40 -16.52
N LEU A 150 49.07 15.70 -16.84
CA LEU A 150 50.07 16.43 -17.60
C LEU A 150 51.39 16.53 -16.86
N ARG A 151 51.36 16.81 -15.54
CA ARG A 151 52.55 16.81 -14.69
C ARG A 151 53.23 15.44 -14.71
N LYS A 152 52.50 14.36 -14.46
CA LYS A 152 53.05 12.99 -14.53
C LYS A 152 53.69 12.68 -15.88
N LYS A 153 53.05 13.04 -17.00
CA LYS A 153 53.62 12.83 -18.35
C LYS A 153 54.91 13.61 -18.57
N LEU A 154 54.97 14.81 -18.01
CA LEU A 154 56.09 15.72 -18.12
C LEU A 154 57.29 15.21 -17.29
N ASP A 155 57.04 14.75 -16.06
CA ASP A 155 58.02 14.09 -15.20
C ASP A 155 58.61 12.83 -15.91
N THR A 156 57.77 11.99 -16.52
CA THR A 156 58.23 10.81 -17.30
C THR A 156 59.04 11.16 -18.55
N LEU A 157 58.82 12.33 -19.16
CA LEU A 157 59.56 12.76 -20.36
C LEU A 157 60.92 13.36 -20.02
N TRP A 158 61.03 14.02 -18.86
CA TRP A 158 62.28 14.59 -18.39
C TRP A 158 63.13 13.64 -17.54
N GLY A 159 62.69 12.40 -17.37
CA GLY A 159 63.48 11.36 -16.71
C GLY A 159 63.67 11.61 -15.22
N GLU A 160 62.78 12.39 -14.60
CA GLU A 160 62.54 12.29 -13.16
C GLU A 160 61.57 11.13 -12.95
N ASP A 161 62.03 9.93 -13.31
CA ASP A 161 61.61 8.76 -12.55
C ASP A 161 62.27 8.97 -11.18
N GLU A 162 61.50 9.45 -10.20
CA GLU A 162 61.84 9.24 -8.80
C GLU A 162 61.94 7.71 -8.64
N ASP A 163 63.17 7.19 -8.79
CA ASP A 163 63.62 6.02 -8.05
C ASP A 163 63.32 6.32 -6.57
N GLU A 164 62.35 5.56 -6.02
CA GLU A 164 61.83 5.51 -4.63
C GLU A 164 60.60 6.36 -4.26
#